data_AF-A0AAD6Z8E1-F1
#
_entry.id   AF-A0AAD6Z8E1-F1
#
_cell.length_a   1.000
_cell.length_b   1.000
_cell.length_c   1.000
_cell.angle_alpha   90.00
_cell.angle_beta   90.00
_cell.angle_gamma   90.00
#
_symmetry.space_group_name_H-M   'P 1'
#
loop_
_entity.id
_entity.type
_entity.pdbx_description
1 polymer ?
#
loop_
_entity_poly.entity_id
_entity_poly.type
_entity_poly.pdbx_seq_one_letter_code
_entity_poly.pdbx_strand_id
1 'polypeptide(L)'
;TSYRLGRLPLAMGMPVMITQNFDVQNGIVNGSTGIVKEIRYTVNESGERFIQSCIVYIPDMTGPALPNLLPKHAAILAETVDM
;
A
#
# COMPACT_ATOMS: atom_id res chain seq x y z
N THR A 1 -7.89 0.23 -26.24
CA THR A 1 -8.97 0.84 -25.44
C THR A 1 -8.36 1.24 -24.11
N SER A 2 -7.97 2.51 -23.96
CA SER A 2 -7.29 3.00 -22.76
C SER A 2 -8.31 3.17 -21.64
N TYR A 3 -8.63 2.08 -20.94
CA TYR A 3 -9.28 2.18 -19.64
C TYR A 3 -8.24 2.75 -18.68
N ARG A 4 -8.15 4.08 -18.61
CA ARG A 4 -7.53 4.73 -17.46
C ARG A 4 -8.39 4.36 -16.26
N LEU A 5 -7.99 3.32 -15.52
CA LEU A 5 -8.51 3.13 -14.17
C LEU A 5 -8.26 4.46 -13.44
N GLY A 6 -9.33 5.11 -13.01
CA GLY A 6 -9.24 6.32 -12.22
C GLY A 6 -8.46 6.06 -10.93
N ARG A 7 -8.32 7.10 -10.10
CA ARG A 7 -7.69 6.93 -8.79
C ARG A 7 -8.57 6.02 -7.92
N LEU A 8 -8.00 4.95 -7.38
CA LEU A 8 -8.69 4.08 -6.44
C LEU A 8 -8.73 4.78 -5.06
N PRO A 9 -9.91 5.10 -4.51
CA PRO A 9 -9.99 5.57 -3.14
C PRO A 9 -9.53 4.47 -2.17
N LEU A 10 -8.69 4.84 -1.21
CA LEU A 10 -8.22 3.97 -0.13
C LEU A 10 -8.80 4.45 1.19
N ALA A 11 -9.26 3.51 2.02
CA ALA A 11 -9.80 3.77 3.34
C ALA A 11 -9.17 2.85 4.38
N MET A 12 -9.19 3.29 5.64
CA MET A 12 -8.78 2.47 6.78
C MET A 12 -9.65 1.21 6.86
N GLY A 13 -9.03 0.05 7.08
CA GLY A 13 -9.72 -1.24 7.13
C GLY A 13 -10.07 -1.84 5.77
N MET A 14 -9.76 -1.15 4.66
CA MET A 14 -10.07 -1.65 3.32
C MET A 14 -9.21 -2.86 2.97
N PRO A 15 -9.80 -3.94 2.42
CA PRO A 15 -9.04 -5.04 1.85
C PRO A 15 -8.35 -4.58 0.56
N VAL A 16 -7.08 -4.95 0.43
CA VAL A 16 -6.24 -4.60 -0.72
C VAL A 16 -5.46 -5.82 -1.20
N MET A 17 -5.07 -5.78 -2.48
CA MET A 17 -4.16 -6.73 -3.09
C MET A 17 -2.93 -5.98 -3.58
N ILE A 18 -1.76 -6.50 -3.26
CA ILE A 18 -0.49 -5.99 -3.79
C ILE A 18 -0.36 -6.49 -5.23
N THR A 19 -0.17 -5.57 -6.18
CA THR A 19 -0.17 -5.88 -7.62
C THR A 19 1.23 -6.01 -8.21
N GLN A 20 2.27 -5.91 -7.39
CA GLN A 20 3.67 -5.93 -7.80
C GLN A 20 4.49 -6.74 -6.78
N ASN A 21 5.64 -7.27 -7.21
CA ASN A 21 6.58 -7.85 -6.27
C ASN A 21 7.25 -6.72 -5.48
N PHE A 22 6.93 -6.64 -4.20
CA PHE A 22 7.41 -5.55 -3.34
C PHE A 22 8.61 -6.00 -2.50
N ASP A 23 8.48 -7.13 -1.81
CA ASP A 23 9.54 -7.75 -1.02
C ASP A 23 9.40 -9.28 -1.06
N VAL A 24 9.98 -9.86 -2.11
CA VAL A 24 9.88 -11.30 -2.38
C VAL A 24 10.51 -12.13 -1.25
N GLN A 25 11.59 -11.65 -0.64
CA GLN A 25 12.29 -12.38 0.42
C GLN A 25 11.43 -12.50 1.67
N ASN A 26 10.62 -11.48 1.97
CA ASN A 26 9.74 -11.45 3.12
C ASN A 26 8.28 -11.85 2.81
N GLY A 27 8.01 -12.37 1.62
CA GLY A 27 6.70 -12.93 1.24
C GLY A 27 5.67 -11.89 0.75
N ILE A 28 6.09 -10.68 0.42
CA ILE A 28 5.22 -9.63 -0.15
C ILE A 28 5.39 -9.64 -1.67
N VAL A 29 4.55 -10.44 -2.33
CA VAL A 29 4.60 -10.69 -3.77
C VAL A 29 3.31 -10.19 -4.45
N ASN A 30 3.32 -10.15 -5.79
CA ASN A 30 2.10 -9.92 -6.54
C ASN A 30 1.03 -10.96 -6.15
N GLY A 31 -0.17 -10.48 -5.79
CA GLY A 31 -1.28 -11.29 -5.30
C GLY A 31 -1.36 -11.39 -3.78
N SER A 32 -0.36 -10.93 -3.02
CA SER A 32 -0.46 -10.83 -1.56
C SER A 32 -1.65 -9.95 -1.18
N THR A 33 -2.49 -10.42 -0.26
CA THR A 33 -3.67 -9.68 0.20
C THR A 33 -3.45 -9.14 1.60
N GLY A 34 -4.14 -8.06 1.94
CA GLY A 34 -4.00 -7.45 3.25
C GLY A 34 -5.07 -6.42 3.56
N ILE A 35 -4.94 -5.81 4.74
CA ILE A 35 -5.88 -4.80 5.25
C ILE A 35 -5.12 -3.50 5.52
N VAL A 36 -5.63 -2.37 5.03
CA VAL A 36 -5.06 -1.05 5.31
C VAL A 36 -5.20 -0.69 6.79
N LYS A 37 -4.09 -0.34 7.43
CA LYS A 37 -3.99 -0.01 8.86
C LYS A 37 -3.56 1.41 9.14
N GLU A 38 -2.93 2.09 8.17
CA GLU A 38 -2.58 3.50 8.27
C GLU A 38 -2.47 4.07 6.85
N ILE A 39 -2.85 5.33 6.66
CA ILE A 39 -2.70 6.05 5.40
C ILE A 39 -1.98 7.35 5.69
N ARG A 40 -0.90 7.62 4.95
CA ARG A 40 -0.18 8.89 4.95
C ARG A 40 -0.44 9.59 3.63
N TYR A 41 -0.82 10.86 3.69
CA TYR A 41 -1.13 11.66 2.51
C TYR A 41 -0.67 13.10 2.69
N THR A 42 -0.44 13.78 1.57
CA THR A 42 -0.32 15.24 1.48
C THR A 42 -1.64 15.84 1.01
N VAL A 43 -1.82 17.13 1.25
CA VAL A 43 -2.99 17.89 0.77
C VAL A 43 -2.48 18.94 -0.22
N ASN A 44 -3.08 18.99 -1.41
CA ASN A 44 -2.72 20.01 -2.41
C ASN A 44 -3.45 21.34 -2.15
N GLU A 45 -3.16 22.35 -2.97
CA GLU A 45 -3.78 23.69 -2.89
C GLU A 45 -5.31 23.64 -3.03
N SER A 46 -5.84 22.66 -3.78
CA SER A 46 -7.28 22.43 -3.96
C SER A 46 -7.94 21.67 -2.80
N GLY A 47 -7.20 21.31 -1.75
CA GLY A 47 -7.70 20.55 -0.60
C GLY A 47 -7.84 19.04 -0.83
N GLU A 48 -7.34 18.52 -1.95
CA GLU A 48 -7.40 17.10 -2.30
C GLU A 48 -6.26 16.32 -1.61
N ARG A 49 -6.56 15.09 -1.19
CA ARG A 49 -5.60 14.22 -0.48
C ARG A 49 -4.87 13.30 -1.46
N PHE A 50 -3.55 13.35 -1.45
CA PHE A 50 -2.66 12.53 -2.27
C PHE A 50 -1.88 11.57 -1.39
N ILE A 51 -2.17 10.28 -1.54
CA ILE A 51 -1.53 9.21 -0.76
C ILE A 51 -0.05 9.16 -1.10
N GLN A 52 0.77 9.11 -0.05
CA GLN A 52 2.23 8.97 -0.12
C GLN A 52 2.66 7.56 0.27
N SER A 53 1.97 6.96 1.24
CA SER A 53 2.21 5.59 1.67
C SER A 53 1.03 5.07 2.50
N CYS A 54 0.96 3.76 2.66
CA CYS A 54 0.05 3.13 3.60
C CYS A 54 0.76 1.98 4.35
N ILE A 55 0.29 1.71 5.56
CA ILE A 55 0.67 0.49 6.27
C ILE A 55 -0.41 -0.56 6.00
N VAL A 56 0.00 -1.73 5.54
CA VAL A 56 -0.90 -2.84 5.23
C VAL A 56 -0.53 -4.04 6.11
N TYR A 57 -1.51 -4.59 6.82
CA TYR A 57 -1.35 -5.88 7.49
C TYR A 57 -1.49 -7.00 6.45
N ILE A 58 -0.44 -7.80 6.27
CA ILE A 58 -0.36 -8.89 5.30
C ILE A 58 -0.16 -10.21 6.06
N PRO A 59 -1.21 -11.04 6.23
CA PRO A 59 -1.15 -12.24 7.07
C PRO A 59 -0.10 -13.25 6.62
N ASP A 60 0.22 -13.28 5.32
CA ASP A 60 1.15 -14.23 4.70
C ASP A 60 2.61 -13.74 4.69
N MET A 61 2.89 -12.54 5.22
CA MET A 61 4.25 -12.05 5.36
C MET A 61 5.06 -12.94 6.31
N THR A 62 6.25 -13.33 5.87
CA THR A 62 7.16 -14.24 6.59
C THR A 62 8.37 -13.54 7.20
N GLY A 63 8.67 -12.33 6.75
CA GLY A 63 9.79 -11.53 7.25
C GLY A 63 9.62 -11.02 8.68
N PRO A 64 10.72 -10.55 9.31
CA PRO A 64 10.67 -9.90 10.61
C PRO A 64 9.85 -8.59 10.55
N ALA A 65 9.39 -8.14 11.72
CA ALA A 65 8.75 -6.83 11.82
C ALA A 65 9.73 -5.71 11.46
N LEU A 66 9.28 -4.75 10.66
CA LEU A 66 10.03 -3.52 10.42
C LEU A 66 10.12 -2.68 11.72
N PRO A 67 11.19 -1.89 11.92
CA PRO A 67 11.30 -1.03 13.09
C PRO A 67 10.08 -0.14 13.26
N ASN A 68 9.56 -0.08 14.49
CA ASN A 68 8.35 0.68 14.86
C ASN A 68 7.04 0.22 14.19
N LEU A 69 7.02 -0.97 13.56
CA LEU A 69 5.81 -1.59 13.06
C LEU A 69 5.52 -2.90 13.79
N LEU A 70 4.25 -3.24 13.88
CA LEU A 70 3.82 -4.54 14.39
C LEU A 70 4.22 -5.65 13.41
N PRO A 71 4.35 -6.91 13.87
CA PRO A 71 4.57 -8.04 12.98
C PRO A 71 3.56 -8.07 11.83
N LYS A 72 4.01 -8.51 10.65
CA LYS A 72 3.19 -8.64 9.44
C LYS A 72 2.61 -7.33 8.92
N HIS A 73 3.15 -6.18 9.33
CA HIS A 73 2.79 -4.87 8.77
C HIS A 73 3.87 -4.44 7.77
N ALA A 74 3.44 -4.22 6.54
CA ALA A 74 4.27 -3.72 5.45
C ALA A 74 4.01 -2.23 5.23
N ALA A 75 5.07 -1.47 4.98
CA ALA A 75 4.96 -0.09 4.51
C ALA A 75 4.97 -0.09 2.99
N ILE A 76 3.81 0.19 2.38
CA ILE A 76 3.66 0.29 0.93
C ILE A 76 3.78 1.76 0.54
N LEU A 77 4.75 2.06 -0.32
CA LEU A 77 4.99 3.42 -0.81
C LEU A 77 4.13 3.66 -2.05
N ALA A 78 3.64 4.89 -2.21
CA ALA A 78 3.04 5.32 -3.46
C ALA A 78 4.14 5.34 -4.52
N GLU A 79 3.92 4.62 -5.62
CA GLU A 79 4.78 4.72 -6.79
C GLU A 79 4.26 5.83 -7.69
N THR A 80 5.13 6.77 -8.04
CA THR A 80 4.86 7.73 -9.11
C THR A 80 5.34 7.11 -10.41
N VAL A 81 4.42 6.82 -11.32
CA VAL A 81 4.79 6.62 -12.72
C VAL A 81 4.90 8.02 -13.31
N ASP A 82 6.13 8.49 -13.54
CA ASP A 82 6.35 9.63 -14.43
C ASP A 82 5.83 9.20 -15.81
N MET A 83 4.82 9.92 -16.32
CA MET A 83 4.31 9.76 -17.69
C MET A 83 5.14 10.58 -18.66
#